data_AF-A0A961JNU5-F1
#
_entry.id   AF-A0A961JNU5-F1
#
_cell.length_a   1.000
_cell.length_b   1.000
_cell.length_c   1.000
_cell.angle_alpha   90.00
_cell.angle_beta   90.00
_cell.angle_gamma   90.00
#
_symmetry.space_group_name_H-M   'P 1'
#
loop_
_entity.id
_entity.type
_entity.pdbx_description
1 polymer ?
#
loop_
_entity_poly.entity_id
_entity_poly.type
_entity_poly.pdbx_seq_one_letter_code
_entity_poly.pdbx_strand_id
1 'polypeptide(L)' 'ATKGYDERMGARPLGRVIQEHIKKPLAEELLFGKLTKGGIVKVGVKDGQIDLRVEEPKTPRLSSKRKPPLLTAD' A
#
# COMPACT_ATOMS: atom_id res chain seq x y z
N ALA A 1 -11.96 7.86 20.38
CA ALA A 1 -11.35 7.17 19.22
C ALA A 1 -9.95 6.74 19.63
N THR A 2 -9.78 5.44 19.86
CA THR A 2 -8.79 4.89 20.80
C THR A 2 -8.04 3.72 20.14
N LYS A 3 -7.59 3.91 18.90
CA LYS A 3 -6.87 2.87 18.14
C LYS A 3 -5.49 3.42 17.78
N GLY A 4 -4.49 3.09 18.61
CA GLY A 4 -3.10 3.48 18.39
C GLY A 4 -2.55 4.53 19.35
N TYR A 5 -3.39 5.06 20.24
CA TYR A 5 -2.98 5.97 21.31
C TYR A 5 -3.45 5.42 22.65
N ASP A 6 -2.51 5.32 23.59
CA ASP A 6 -2.74 4.92 24.98
C ASP A 6 -2.22 6.05 25.87
N GLU A 7 -2.98 6.50 26.86
CA GLU A 7 -2.61 7.66 27.67
C GLU A 7 -1.30 7.46 28.45
N ARG A 8 -0.97 6.21 28.81
CA ARG A 8 0.25 5.86 29.55
C ARG A 8 1.41 5.58 28.62
N MET A 9 1.15 5.14 27.39
CA MET A 9 2.18 4.76 26.42
C MET A 9 2.31 5.68 25.19
N GLY A 10 1.50 6.73 25.09
CA GLY A 10 1.42 7.63 23.94
C GLY A 10 1.06 6.91 22.64
N ALA A 11 1.67 7.32 21.52
CA ALA A 11 1.43 6.72 20.20
C ALA A 11 2.19 5.41 19.94
N ARG A 12 2.89 4.84 20.93
CA ARG A 12 3.64 3.58 20.77
C ARG A 12 2.78 2.43 20.21
N PRO A 13 1.51 2.25 20.62
CA PRO A 13 0.65 1.22 20.06
C PRO A 13 0.29 1.44 18.59
N LEU A 14 0.44 2.65 18.05
CA LEU A 14 0.06 3.00 16.67
C LEU A 14 0.78 2.14 15.64
N GLY A 15 2.06 1.87 15.86
CA GLY A 15 2.86 1.02 14.97
C GLY A 15 2.27 -0.39 14.83
N ARG A 16 1.84 -0.97 15.96
CA ARG A 16 1.20 -2.29 15.98
C ARG A 16 -0.16 -2.25 15.27
N VAL A 17 -0.96 -1.21 15.49
CA VAL A 17 -2.26 -1.05 14.81
C VAL A 17 -2.08 -0.98 13.29
N ILE A 18 -1.12 -0.19 12.81
CA ILE A 18 -0.78 -0.08 11.39
C ILE A 18 -0.30 -1.43 10.84
N GLN A 19 0.56 -2.14 11.57
CA GLN A 19 1.07 -3.43 11.13
C GLN A 19 -0.04 -4.47 10.96
N GLU A 20 -0.92 -4.58 11.94
CA GLU A 20 -1.99 -5.57 11.95
C GLU A 20 -3.09 -5.25 10.94
N HIS A 21 -3.54 -3.99 10.86
CA HIS A 21 -4.73 -3.64 10.09
C HIS A 21 -4.43 -3.09 8.70
N ILE A 22 -3.17 -2.70 8.41
CA ILE A 22 -2.78 -2.14 7.12
C ILE A 22 -1.74 -3.03 6.46
N LYS A 23 -0.61 -3.32 7.11
CA LYS A 23 0.49 -4.05 6.43
C LYS A 23 0.16 -5.51 6.13
N LYS A 24 -0.46 -6.25 7.07
CA LYS A 24 -0.85 -7.64 6.85
C LYS A 24 -1.80 -7.84 5.65
N PRO A 25 -2.96 -7.16 5.57
CA PRO A 25 -3.87 -7.33 4.43
C PRO A 25 -3.24 -6.85 3.11
N LEU A 26 -2.41 -5.81 3.15
CA LEU A 26 -1.66 -5.38 1.97
C LEU A 26 -0.67 -6.42 1.47
N ALA A 27 0.01 -7.14 2.37
CA ALA A 27 0.96 -8.18 1.99
C ALA A 27 0.26 -9.31 1.22
N GLU A 28 -0.94 -9.70 1.64
CA GLU A 28 -1.74 -10.72 0.97
C GLU A 28 -2.21 -10.25 -0.42
N GLU A 29 -2.68 -8.99 -0.53
CA GLU A 29 -3.07 -8.38 -1.80
C GLU A 29 -1.89 -8.23 -2.78
N LEU A 30 -0.68 -8.00 -2.25
CA LEU A 30 0.56 -7.94 -3.03
C LEU A 30 1.02 -9.31 -3.52
N LEU A 31 0.88 -10.36 -2.69
CA LEU A 31 1.33 -11.71 -3.02
C LEU A 31 0.36 -12.42 -3.96
N PHE A 32 -0.95 -12.31 -3.71
CA PHE A 32 -1.96 -13.14 -4.35
C PHE A 32 -3.16 -12.37 -4.91
N GLY A 33 -3.31 -11.10 -4.54
CA GLY A 33 -4.49 -10.32 -4.89
C GLY A 33 -4.29 -9.33 -6.03
N LYS A 34 -5.01 -8.22 -5.90
CA LYS A 34 -5.19 -7.20 -6.93
C LYS A 34 -3.97 -6.30 -7.14
N LEU A 35 -3.02 -6.34 -6.20
CA LEU A 35 -1.79 -5.54 -6.23
C LEU A 35 -0.59 -6.32 -6.79
N THR A 36 -0.76 -7.57 -7.20
CA THR A 36 0.31 -8.40 -7.78
C THR A 36 1.03 -7.74 -8.96
N LYS A 37 0.30 -6.93 -9.75
CA LYS A 37 0.84 -6.17 -10.88
C LYS A 37 1.10 -4.69 -10.56
N GLY A 38 1.17 -4.35 -9.28
CA GLY A 38 1.11 -2.98 -8.77
C GLY A 38 -0.34 -2.49 -8.65
N GLY A 39 -0.53 -1.21 -8.32
CA GLY A 39 -1.84 -0.60 -8.12
C GLY A 39 -1.79 0.54 -7.11
N ILE A 40 -2.96 1.05 -6.70
CA ILE A 40 -3.08 2.09 -5.68
C ILE A 40 -3.98 1.58 -4.57
N VAL A 41 -3.60 1.78 -3.32
CA VAL A 41 -4.48 1.51 -2.18
C VAL A 41 -4.80 2.80 -1.46
N LYS A 42 -6.10 3.04 -1.26
CA LYS A 42 -6.61 4.15 -0.47
C LYS A 42 -6.99 3.62 0.92
N VAL A 43 -6.33 4.16 1.94
CA VAL A 43 -6.62 3.87 3.34
C VAL A 43 -7.55 4.95 3.87
N GLY A 44 -8.72 4.55 4.36
CA GLY A 44 -9.72 5.43 4.94
C GLY A 44 -10.21 4.94 6.29
N VAL A 45 -11.11 5.70 6.88
CA VAL A 45 -11.86 5.29 8.06
C VAL A 45 -13.34 5.35 7.71
N LYS A 46 -14.04 4.22 7.90
CA LYS A 46 -15.48 4.13 7.73
C LYS A 46 -16.06 3.50 9.00
N ASP A 47 -17.06 4.14 9.60
CA ASP A 47 -17.73 3.67 10.82
C ASP A 47 -16.76 3.36 11.99
N GLY A 48 -15.67 4.12 12.10
CA GLY A 48 -14.64 3.92 13.14
C GLY A 48 -13.73 2.70 12.92
N GLN A 49 -13.78 2.09 11.74
CA GLN A 49 -12.92 0.98 11.32
C GLN A 49 -12.02 1.41 10.15
N ILE A 50 -10.86 0.77 10.02
CA ILE A 50 -9.92 1.02 8.92
C ILE A 50 -10.51 0.35 7.68
N ASP A 51 -10.76 1.14 6.64
CA ASP A 51 -11.26 0.68 5.33
C ASP A 51 -10.10 0.75 4.33
N LEU A 52 -9.83 -0.36 3.63
CA LEU A 52 -8.79 -0.48 2.62
C LEU A 52 -9.44 -0.68 1.26
N ARG A 53 -9.29 0.31 0.36
CA ARG A 53 -9.79 0.23 -1.00
C ARG A 53 -8.65 0.02 -1.97
N VAL A 54 -8.62 -1.15 -2.59
CA VAL A 54 -7.60 -1.54 -3.56
C VAL A 54 -8.09 -1.21 -4.97
N GLU A 55 -7.33 -0.38 -5.68
CA GLU A 55 -7.55 -0.02 -7.07
C GLU A 55 -6.50 -0.72 -7.94
N GLU A 56 -6.95 -1.67 -8.75
CA GLU A 56 -6.12 -2.35 -9.73
C GLU A 56 -5.60 -1.35 -10.78
N PRO A 57 -4.35 -1.50 -11.25
CA PRO A 57 -3.80 -0.65 -12.28
C PRO A 57 -4.54 -0.96 -13.59
N LYS A 58 -5.34 -0.01 -14.07
CA LYS A 58 -6.09 -0.11 -15.35
C LYS A 58 -5.21 -0.23 -16.60
N THR A 59 -3.89 -0.29 -16.45
CA THR A 59 -2.96 -0.52 -17.57
C THR A 59 -1.63 -1.01 -16.98
N PRO A 60 -1.00 -2.07 -17.53
CA PRO A 60 0.37 -2.40 -17.16
C PRO A 60 1.24 -1.18 -17.47
N ARG A 61 1.84 -0.55 -16.45
CA ARG A 61 2.75 0.59 -16.61
C ARG A 61 4.11 0.17 -17.18
N LEU A 62 4.12 -0.80 -18.10
CA LEU A 62 5.29 -1.20 -18.85
C LEU A 62 4.95 -1.20 -20.35
N SER A 63 5.18 -0.06 -21.00
CA SER A 63 5.86 0.02 -22.30
C SER A 63 5.80 1.44 -22.89
N SER A 64 6.98 1.94 -23.31
CA SER A 64 7.25 3.21 -24.04
C SER A 64 7.01 4.50 -23.23
N LYS A 65 8.01 5.35 -22.93
CA LYS A 65 8.66 6.28 -23.87
C LYS A 65 9.98 6.82 -23.29
N ARG A 66 10.97 5.95 -23.05
CA ARG A 66 12.38 6.34 -22.84
C ARG A 66 13.22 5.08 -22.73
N LYS A 67 13.39 4.35 -23.85
CA LYS A 67 14.63 3.58 -23.99
C LYS A 67 15.71 4.63 -24.24
N PRO A 68 16.69 4.84 -23.34
CA PRO A 68 17.83 5.67 -23.69
C PRO A 68 18.49 5.04 -24.92
N PRO A 69 18.91 5.84 -25.92
CA PRO A 69 19.64 5.29 -27.05
C PRO A 69 20.87 4.56 -26.50
N LEU A 70 21.06 3.32 -26.95
CA LEU A 70 22.27 2.57 -26.63
C LEU A 70 23.44 3.37 -27.20
N LEU A 71 24.38 3.78 -26.35
CA LEU A 71 25.68 4.25 -26.83
C LEU A 71 26.35 3.03 -27.46
N THR A 72 26.36 2.97 -28.79
CA THR A 72 27.35 2.16 -29.50
C THR A 72 28.69 2.85 -29.29
N ALA A 73 29.60 2.16 -28.61
CA ALA A 73 31.00 2.56 -28.60
C ALA A 73 31.62 2.18 -29.96
N ASP A 74 32.24 3.14 -30.64
CA ASP A 74 33.16 2.88 -31.75
C ASP A 74 34.47 2.25 -31.23
#